data_AF-A0A7V6LEV1-F1
#
_entry.id   AF-A0A7V6LEV1-F1
#
_cell.length_a   1.000
_cell.length_b   1.000
_cell.length_c   1.000
_cell.angle_alpha   90.00
_cell.angle_beta   90.00
_cell.angle_gamma   90.00
#
_symmetry.space_group_name_H-M   'P 1'
#
loop_
_entity.id
_entity.type
_entity.pdbx_description
1 polymer ?
#
loop_
_entity_poly.entity_id
_entity_poly.type
_entity_poly.pdbx_seq_one_letter_code
_entity_poly.pdbx_strand_id
1 'polypeptide(L)'
;MTPYLILIGADHRNLGKSTLAAALADVLTKKGIPVYAVKLRTTANPVSRLVREKQDEQKPSVHALFAAGCSGVWHVETDDRRRRERFTEILRSLPAGPLVLICESNALRNDLVPDLFIHLDGDGNDIKQSARQTR
;
A
#
# COMPACT_ATOMS: atom_id res chain seq x y z
N MET A 1 -17.97 -5.92 -6.42
CA MET A 1 -16.80 -5.91 -7.33
C MET A 1 -15.58 -5.62 -6.47
N THR A 2 -14.51 -6.41 -6.60
CA THR A 2 -13.25 -6.21 -5.86
C THR A 2 -12.39 -5.17 -6.58
N PRO A 3 -11.62 -4.34 -5.83
CA PRO A 3 -10.73 -3.37 -6.45
C PRO A 3 -9.59 -4.07 -7.18
N TYR A 4 -9.02 -3.43 -8.20
CA TYR A 4 -7.75 -3.85 -8.76
C TYR A 4 -6.63 -3.55 -7.76
N LEU A 5 -5.97 -4.59 -7.26
CA LEU A 5 -4.95 -4.51 -6.23
C LEU A 5 -3.56 -4.40 -6.85
N ILE A 6 -2.89 -3.28 -6.58
CA ILE A 6 -1.49 -3.07 -6.94
C ILE A 6 -0.65 -3.09 -5.67
N LEU A 7 0.29 -4.02 -5.60
CA LEU A 7 1.26 -4.11 -4.51
C LEU A 7 2.63 -3.61 -4.97
N ILE A 8 3.24 -2.74 -4.16
CA ILE A 8 4.57 -2.20 -4.38
C ILE A 8 5.50 -2.67 -3.27
N GLY A 9 6.39 -3.60 -3.63
CA GLY A 9 7.44 -4.13 -2.78
C GLY A 9 8.81 -3.50 -3.06
N ALA A 10 9.79 -3.75 -2.19
CA ALA A 10 11.20 -3.41 -2.43
C ALA A 10 12.15 -4.16 -1.52
N ASP A 11 13.40 -4.36 -1.98
CA ASP A 11 14.46 -5.05 -1.25
C ASP A 11 14.74 -4.46 0.13
N HIS A 12 14.89 -3.13 0.22
CA HIS A 12 15.14 -2.45 1.48
C HIS A 12 14.28 -1.18 1.67
N ARG A 13 14.63 -0.37 2.67
CA ARG A 13 13.97 0.93 2.90
C ARG A 13 14.51 1.94 1.87
N ASN A 14 13.73 3.00 1.63
CA ASN A 14 14.12 4.15 0.81
C ASN A 14 14.43 3.89 -0.68
N LEU A 15 14.02 2.75 -1.25
CA LEU A 15 14.05 2.49 -2.71
C LEU A 15 12.92 3.16 -3.50
N GLY A 16 12.31 4.23 -2.99
CA GLY A 16 11.31 4.98 -3.76
C GLY A 16 9.91 4.37 -3.87
N LYS A 17 9.54 3.34 -3.08
CA LYS A 17 8.17 2.76 -3.08
C LYS A 17 7.06 3.82 -2.97
N SER A 18 7.19 4.74 -2.00
CA SER A 18 6.17 5.77 -1.79
C SER A 18 6.14 6.77 -2.95
N THR A 19 7.29 7.04 -3.57
CA THR A 19 7.39 7.88 -4.76
C THR A 19 6.69 7.22 -5.94
N LEU A 20 6.95 5.93 -6.17
CA LEU A 20 6.28 5.17 -7.23
C LEU A 20 4.77 5.07 -6.98
N ALA A 21 4.35 4.84 -5.73
CA ALA A 21 2.94 4.78 -5.36
C ALA A 21 2.22 6.10 -5.70
N ALA A 22 2.82 7.25 -5.35
CA ALA A 22 2.26 8.56 -5.67
C ALA A 22 2.26 8.84 -7.18
N ALA A 23 3.34 8.52 -7.90
CA ALA A 23 3.40 8.69 -9.34
C ALA A 23 2.36 7.83 -10.09
N LEU A 24 2.17 6.59 -9.65
CA LEU A 24 1.16 5.70 -10.21
C LEU A 24 -0.25 6.20 -9.92
N ALA A 25 -0.51 6.66 -8.69
CA ALA A 25 -1.78 7.26 -8.32
C ALA A 25 -2.09 8.47 -9.21
N ASP A 26 -1.14 9.39 -9.40
CA ASP A 26 -1.31 10.60 -10.21
C ASP A 26 -1.69 10.27 -11.66
N VAL A 27 -1.04 9.28 -12.28
CA VAL A 27 -1.36 8.85 -13.64
C VAL A 27 -2.78 8.27 -13.74
N LEU A 28 -3.16 7.44 -12.77
CA LEU A 28 -4.47 6.77 -12.76
C LEU A 28 -5.62 7.73 -12.45
N THR A 29 -5.44 8.64 -11.49
CA THR A 29 -6.44 9.64 -11.12
C THR A 29 -6.68 10.63 -12.24
N LYS A 30 -5.62 11.06 -12.96
CA LYS A 30 -5.74 11.88 -14.18
C LYS A 30 -6.49 11.20 -15.32
N LYS A 31 -6.59 9.87 -15.31
CA LYS A 31 -7.44 9.09 -16.24
C LYS A 31 -8.88 8.93 -15.75
N GLY A 32 -9.24 9.54 -14.63
CA GLY A 32 -10.58 9.45 -14.04
C GLY A 32 -10.82 8.15 -13.27
N ILE A 33 -9.78 7.37 -12.98
CA ILE A 33 -9.91 6.12 -12.21
C ILE A 33 -9.84 6.47 -10.72
N PRO A 34 -10.82 6.08 -9.89
CA PRO A 34 -10.72 6.25 -8.45
C PRO A 34 -9.58 5.42 -7.87
N VAL A 35 -8.67 6.08 -7.16
CA VAL A 35 -7.51 5.44 -6.53
C VAL A 35 -7.59 5.62 -5.02
N TYR A 36 -7.34 4.52 -4.31
CA TYR A 36 -7.19 4.48 -2.88
C TYR A 36 -5.81 3.91 -2.53
N ALA A 37 -5.24 4.31 -1.40
CA ALA A 37 -3.92 3.86 -0.99
C ALA A 37 -3.90 3.27 0.43
N VAL A 38 -3.05 2.28 0.66
CA VAL A 38 -2.81 1.65 1.96
C VAL A 38 -1.33 1.66 2.28
N LYS A 39 -0.95 2.40 3.33
CA LYS A 39 0.38 2.35 3.92
C LYS A 39 0.38 1.33 5.04
N LEU A 40 0.99 0.17 4.79
CA LEU A 40 1.02 -0.93 5.74
C LEU A 40 2.39 -1.06 6.42
N ARG A 41 2.38 -1.12 7.74
CA ARG A 41 3.54 -1.43 8.57
C ARG A 41 3.24 -2.69 9.37
N THR A 42 3.98 -3.75 9.08
CA THR A 42 3.98 -4.95 9.92
C THR A 42 4.93 -4.78 11.10
N THR A 43 4.49 -5.15 12.30
CA THR A 43 5.29 -5.10 13.52
C THR A 43 5.28 -6.47 14.22
N ALA A 44 6.33 -6.78 15.00
CA ALA A 44 6.38 -8.01 15.79
C ALA A 44 5.50 -7.94 17.05
N ASN A 45 5.16 -6.73 17.50
CA ASN A 45 4.32 -6.52 18.67
C ASN A 45 2.84 -6.71 18.27
N PRO A 46 1.99 -7.22 19.17
CA PRO A 46 0.56 -7.42 18.93
C PRO A 46 -0.20 -6.08 18.93
N VAL A 47 0.14 -5.20 17.99
CA VAL A 47 -0.51 -3.92 17.74
C VAL A 47 -1.51 -4.11 16.61
N SER A 48 -2.65 -3.44 16.70
CA SER A 48 -3.59 -3.35 15.59
C SER A 48 -4.17 -1.95 15.56
N ARG A 49 -3.69 -1.14 14.62
CA ARG A 49 -4.15 0.22 14.38
C ARG A 49 -4.49 0.36 12.91
N LEU A 50 -5.74 0.71 12.63
CA LEU A 50 -6.25 1.03 11.31
C LEU A 50 -6.80 2.45 11.36
N VAL A 51 -6.19 3.37 10.63
CA VAL A 51 -6.59 4.78 10.58
C VAL A 51 -6.85 5.18 9.14
N ARG A 52 -7.98 5.82 8.89
CA ARG A 52 -8.21 6.56 7.64
C ARG A 52 -7.61 7.94 7.80
N GLU A 53 -6.59 8.24 7.00
CA GLU A 53 -5.90 9.53 7.07
C GLU A 53 -6.79 10.66 6.55
N LYS A 54 -6.55 11.86 7.05
CA LYS A 54 -7.25 13.08 6.60
C LYS A 54 -6.44 13.78 5.51
N GLN A 55 -7.11 14.55 4.66
CA GLN A 55 -6.45 15.27 3.56
C GLN A 55 -5.45 16.35 4.05
N ASP A 56 -5.64 16.87 5.27
CA ASP A 56 -4.75 17.85 5.91
C ASP A 56 -3.56 17.23 6.65
N GLU A 57 -3.34 15.92 6.54
CA GLU A 57 -2.18 15.24 7.11
C GLU A 57 -0.88 15.75 6.47
N GLN A 58 0.07 16.15 7.33
CA GLN A 58 1.33 16.78 6.95
C GLN A 58 2.49 15.78 6.78
N LYS A 59 2.31 14.50 7.14
CA LYS A 59 3.30 13.46 6.84
C LYS A 59 3.56 13.43 5.33
N PRO A 60 4.81 13.67 4.87
CA PRO A 60 5.10 13.85 3.44
C PRO A 60 4.60 12.69 2.56
N SER A 61 4.76 11.46 3.03
CA SER A 61 4.37 10.25 2.29
C SER A 61 2.86 9.98 2.22
N VAL A 62 2.05 10.63 3.07
CA VAL A 62 0.58 10.61 3.02
C VAL A 62 0.11 11.80 2.20
N HIS A 63 0.67 12.97 2.46
CA HIS A 63 0.40 14.19 1.70
C HIS A 63 0.62 13.99 0.19
N ALA A 64 1.73 13.35 -0.21
CA ALA A 64 2.00 13.05 -1.62
C ALA A 64 0.94 12.16 -2.29
N LEU A 65 0.31 11.24 -1.55
CA LEU A 65 -0.76 10.40 -2.08
C LEU A 65 -2.05 11.20 -2.29
N PHE A 66 -2.39 12.08 -1.34
CA PHE A 66 -3.53 12.99 -1.52
C PHE A 66 -3.28 14.01 -2.63
N ALA A 67 -2.07 14.57 -2.72
CA ALA A 67 -1.68 15.48 -3.80
C ALA A 67 -1.74 14.79 -5.18
N ALA A 68 -1.49 13.48 -5.25
CA ALA A 68 -1.68 12.65 -6.44
C ALA A 68 -3.15 12.32 -6.76
N GLY A 69 -4.11 12.81 -5.96
CA GLY A 69 -5.55 12.64 -6.21
C GLY A 69 -6.17 11.39 -5.60
N CYS A 70 -5.49 10.67 -4.68
CA CYS A 70 -6.09 9.54 -4.00
C CYS A 70 -7.38 9.95 -3.26
N SER A 71 -8.46 9.21 -3.50
CA SER A 71 -9.78 9.41 -2.87
C SER A 71 -9.79 9.01 -1.38
N GLY A 72 -8.79 8.25 -0.94
CA GLY A 72 -8.60 7.92 0.46
C GLY A 72 -7.27 7.21 0.69
N VAL A 73 -6.71 7.43 1.87
CA VAL A 73 -5.47 6.80 2.31
C VAL A 73 -5.71 6.15 3.67
N TRP A 74 -5.35 4.88 3.81
CA TRP A 74 -5.32 4.20 5.09
C TRP A 74 -3.90 3.99 5.56
N HIS A 75 -3.68 4.18 6.85
CA HIS A 75 -2.48 3.77 7.54
C HIS A 75 -2.80 2.59 8.46
N VAL A 76 -2.09 1.49 8.23
CA VAL A 76 -2.26 0.23 8.96
C VAL A 76 -0.98 -0.10 9.68
N GLU A 77 -1.05 -0.28 10.98
CA GLU A 77 0.01 -0.88 11.79
C GLU A 77 -0.55 -2.16 12.41
N THR A 78 0.05 -3.30 12.08
CA THR A 78 -0.52 -4.60 12.46
C THR A 78 0.56 -5.67 12.60
N ASP A 79 0.24 -6.78 13.26
CA ASP A 79 1.05 -8.00 13.27
C ASP A 79 0.67 -8.95 12.13
N ASP A 80 1.50 -9.97 11.86
CA ASP A 80 1.25 -10.94 10.77
C ASP A 80 -0.05 -11.72 10.94
N ARG A 81 -0.53 -11.96 12.17
CA ARG A 81 -1.75 -12.74 12.43
C ARG A 81 -3.00 -11.96 12.06
N ARG A 82 -2.96 -10.63 12.20
CA ARG A 82 -4.08 -9.72 11.95
C ARG A 82 -4.02 -9.00 10.60
N ARG A 83 -2.90 -9.10 9.88
CA ARG A 83 -2.70 -8.40 8.59
C ARG A 83 -3.83 -8.63 7.59
N ARG A 84 -4.21 -9.88 7.36
CA ARG A 84 -5.30 -10.24 6.44
C ARG A 84 -6.65 -9.69 6.89
N GLU A 85 -6.95 -9.75 8.18
CA GLU A 85 -8.18 -9.21 8.77
C GLU A 85 -8.28 -7.70 8.54
N ARG A 86 -7.22 -6.95 8.90
CA ARG A 86 -7.19 -5.48 8.72
C ARG A 86 -7.31 -5.06 7.26
N PHE A 87 -6.67 -5.80 6.36
CA PHE A 87 -6.80 -5.52 4.94
C PHE A 87 -8.23 -5.79 4.44
N THR A 88 -8.88 -6.85 4.92
CA THR A 88 -10.28 -7.17 4.60
C THR A 88 -11.23 -6.09 5.09
N GLU A 89 -10.99 -5.50 6.27
CA GLU A 89 -11.75 -4.34 6.77
C GLU A 89 -11.67 -3.15 5.81
N ILE A 90 -10.49 -2.85 5.26
CA ILE A 90 -10.31 -1.80 4.26
C ILE A 90 -11.13 -2.13 3.01
N LEU A 91 -10.99 -3.34 2.46
CA LEU A 91 -11.71 -3.76 1.26
C LEU A 91 -13.23 -3.62 1.39
N ARG A 92 -13.79 -3.92 2.57
CA ARG A 92 -15.23 -3.77 2.85
C ARG A 92 -15.69 -2.31 2.94
N SER A 93 -14.78 -1.39 3.25
CA SER A 93 -15.08 0.05 3.37
C SER A 93 -14.99 0.82 2.05
N LEU A 94 -14.44 0.20 1.00
CA LEU A 94 -14.29 0.82 -0.31
C LEU A 94 -15.64 0.95 -1.02
N PRO A 95 -15.84 2.02 -1.83
CA PRO A 95 -17.05 2.14 -2.62
C PRO A 95 -17.15 1.01 -3.64
N ALA A 96 -18.39 0.67 -4.02
CA ALA A 96 -18.62 -0.25 -5.13
C ALA A 96 -18.24 0.39 -6.47
N GLY A 97 -17.70 -0.41 -7.39
CA GLY A 97 -17.36 0.01 -8.75
C GLY A 97 -15.91 -0.28 -9.12
N PRO A 98 -15.50 0.05 -10.36
CA PRO A 98 -14.12 -0.09 -10.79
C PRO A 98 -13.25 0.94 -10.09
N LEU A 99 -12.29 0.47 -9.29
CA LEU A 99 -11.32 1.31 -8.60
C LEU A 99 -9.99 0.57 -8.43
N VAL A 100 -8.93 1.32 -8.13
CA VAL A 100 -7.60 0.78 -7.85
C VAL A 100 -7.24 0.98 -6.39
N LEU A 101 -6.70 -0.06 -5.77
CA LEU A 101 -6.11 -0.01 -4.43
C LEU A 101 -4.59 -0.23 -4.53
N ILE A 102 -3.82 0.81 -4.22
CA ILE A 102 -2.35 0.74 -4.19
C ILE A 102 -1.91 0.46 -2.75
N CYS A 103 -1.08 -0.55 -2.52
CA CYS A 103 -0.50 -0.82 -1.21
C CYS A 103 1.01 -1.01 -1.27
N GLU A 104 1.71 -0.36 -0.35
CA GLU A 104 3.16 -0.48 -0.20
C GLU A 104 3.50 -1.60 0.80
N SER A 105 3.71 -2.82 0.32
CA SER A 105 4.10 -3.95 1.17
C SER A 105 4.64 -5.13 0.37
N ASN A 106 5.78 -5.69 0.79
CA ASN A 106 6.26 -6.98 0.29
C ASN A 106 5.43 -8.12 0.90
N ALA A 107 5.24 -8.07 2.22
CA ALA A 107 4.76 -9.20 3.00
C ALA A 107 3.27 -9.48 2.80
N LEU A 108 2.50 -8.50 2.31
CA LEU A 108 1.08 -8.67 2.04
C LEU A 108 0.81 -9.70 0.92
N ARG A 109 1.80 -10.00 0.07
CA ARG A 109 1.74 -11.07 -0.93
C ARG A 109 1.53 -12.46 -0.32
N ASN A 110 1.89 -12.65 0.95
CA ASN A 110 1.69 -13.92 1.64
C ASN A 110 0.22 -14.16 2.01
N ASP A 111 -0.60 -13.10 2.03
CA ASP A 111 -2.01 -13.18 2.39
C ASP A 111 -2.96 -12.97 1.20
N LEU A 112 -2.49 -12.27 0.17
CA LEU A 112 -3.29 -11.79 -0.95
C LEU A 112 -2.57 -11.99 -2.29
N VAL A 113 -3.36 -12.25 -3.32
CA VAL A 113 -2.90 -12.28 -4.72
C VAL A 113 -3.21 -10.91 -5.34
N PRO A 114 -2.20 -10.11 -5.73
CA PRO A 114 -2.43 -8.84 -6.42
C PRO A 114 -2.67 -9.02 -7.92
N ASP A 115 -3.37 -8.07 -8.53
CA ASP A 115 -3.51 -7.97 -9.99
C ASP A 115 -2.21 -7.49 -10.64
N LEU A 116 -1.43 -6.67 -9.92
CA LEU A 116 -0.09 -6.26 -10.30
C LEU A 116 0.81 -6.19 -9.07
N PHE A 117 1.98 -6.82 -9.15
CA PHE A 117 3.03 -6.69 -8.17
C PHE A 117 4.27 -6.06 -8.80
N ILE A 118 4.70 -4.93 -8.25
CA ILE A 118 5.93 -4.24 -8.67
C ILE A 118 6.91 -4.35 -7.52
N HIS A 119 8.05 -4.97 -7.77
CA HIS A 119 9.13 -5.08 -6.78
C HIS A 119 10.30 -4.21 -7.21
N LEU A 120 10.75 -3.33 -6.30
CA LEU A 120 11.89 -2.46 -6.52
C LEU A 120 13.15 -3.14 -5.98
N ASP A 121 14.01 -3.57 -6.91
CA ASP A 121 15.33 -4.09 -6.62
C ASP A 121 16.29 -2.97 -6.25
N GLY A 122 17.22 -3.25 -5.33
CA GLY A 122 18.28 -2.33 -4.94
C GLY A 122 19.63 -3.02 -4.90
N ASP A 123 20.70 -2.24 -5.02
CA ASP A 123 22.06 -2.75 -4.87
C ASP A 123 22.39 -2.97 -3.39
N GLY A 124 22.99 -4.12 -3.06
CA GLY A 124 23.48 -4.44 -1.72
C GLY A 124 23.00 -5.78 -1.17
N ASN A 125 23.62 -6.21 -0.07
CA ASN A 125 23.33 -7.51 0.57
C ASN A 125 22.22 -7.43 1.63
N ASP A 126 21.80 -6.23 2.03
CA ASP A 126 20.78 -6.00 3.07
C ASP A 126 19.36 -6.09 2.50
N ILE A 127 19.02 -7.27 1.99
CA ILE A 127 17.69 -7.60 1.47
C ILE A 127 16.78 -8.00 2.65
N LYS A 128 15.63 -7.33 2.79
CA LYS A 128 14.61 -7.69 3.78
C LYS A 128 14.16 -9.14 3.61
N GLN A 129 13.90 -9.83 4.71
CA GLN A 129 13.35 -11.20 4.66
C GLN A 129 12.08 -11.29 3.79
N SER A 130 11.19 -10.30 3.89
CA SER A 130 9.97 -10.25 3.08
C SER A 130 10.21 -9.94 1.60
N ALA A 131 11.37 -9.38 1.22
CA ALA A 131 11.76 -9.16 -0.18
C ALA A 131 12.38 -10.40 -0.83
N ARG A 132 13.07 -11.25 -0.08
CA ARG A 132 13.70 -12.48 -0.60
C ARG A 132 12.70 -13.46 -1.21
N GLN A 133 11.43 -13.36 -0.81
CA GLN A 133 10.33 -14.19 -1.31
C GLN A 133 9.70 -13.63 -2.60
N THR A 134 10.08 -12.42 -2.99
CA THR A 134 9.39 -11.64 -4.02
C THR A 134 10.31 -11.10 -5.12
N ARG A 135 11.62 -11.31 -4.98
CA ARG A 135 12.59 -11.13 -6.05
C ARG A 135 12.45 -12.20 -7.13
#